data_AF-A0A8K0MUD7-F1
#
_entry.id   AF-A0A8K0MUD7-F1
#
_cell.length_a   1.000
_cell.length_b   1.000
_cell.length_c   1.000
_cell.angle_alpha   90.00
_cell.angle_beta   90.00
_cell.angle_gamma   90.00
#
_symmetry.space_group_name_H-M   'P 1'
#
loop_
_entity.id
_entity.type
_entity.pdbx_description
1 polymer ?
#
loop_
_entity_poly.entity_id
_entity_poly.type
_entity_poly.pdbx_seq_one_letter_code
_entity_poly.pdbx_strand_id
1 'polypeptide(L)' 'MQKFVVKAVSLAMARDGGGDVRTVIINADVVTRNFYTGDSPPLWREGLEPHSSLLGQAVLSR' A
#
# COMPACT_ATOMS: atom_id res chain seq x y z
N MET A 1 -14.29 4.02 -1.18
CA MET A 1 -13.87 2.85 -1.98
C MET A 1 -12.47 3.02 -2.59
N GLN A 2 -12.21 4.08 -3.37
CA GLN A 2 -10.91 4.32 -4.01
C GLN A 2 -9.70 4.22 -3.05
N LYS A 3 -9.73 4.91 -1.91
CA LYS A 3 -8.64 4.86 -0.90
C LYS A 3 -8.37 3.46 -0.38
N PHE A 4 -9.40 2.64 -0.21
CA PHE A 4 -9.27 1.25 0.25
C PHE A 4 -8.58 0.39 -0.80
N VAL A 5 -9.01 0.49 -2.07
CA VAL A 5 -8.42 -0.25 -3.19
C VAL A 5 -6.94 0.11 -3.34
N VAL A 6 -6.62 1.41 -3.32
CA VAL A 6 -5.22 1.86 -3.43
C VAL A 6 -4.39 1.35 -2.25
N LYS A 7 -4.89 1.44 -1.01
CA LYS A 7 -4.18 0.93 0.17
C LYS A 7 -3.93 -0.59 0.10
N ALA A 8 -4.91 -1.38 -0.32
CA ALA A 8 -4.78 -2.82 -0.44
C ALA A 8 -3.77 -3.23 -1.53
N VAL A 9 -3.82 -2.59 -2.69
CA VAL A 9 -2.88 -2.86 -3.80
C VAL A 9 -1.46 -2.42 -3.42
N SER A 10 -1.31 -1.22 -2.85
CA SER A 10 0.01 -0.75 -2.41
C SER A 10 0.63 -1.66 -1.33
N LEU A 11 -0.17 -2.23 -0.43
CA LEU A 11 0.31 -3.20 0.56
C LEU A 11 0.79 -4.51 -0.09
N ALA A 12 0.09 -5.01 -1.11
CA ALA A 12 0.51 -6.20 -1.84
C ALA A 12 1.83 -5.94 -2.61
N MET A 13 1.93 -4.81 -3.30
CA MET A 13 3.14 -4.43 -4.05
C MET A 13 4.37 -4.22 -3.15
N ALA A 14 4.17 -3.73 -1.93
CA ALA A 14 5.25 -3.61 -0.95
C ALA A 14 5.88 -4.97 -0.59
N ARG A 15 5.20 -6.10 -0.84
CA ARG A 15 5.69 -7.46 -0.58
C ARG A 15 6.21 -8.18 -1.84
N ASP A 16 5.71 -7.83 -3.02
CA ASP A 16 5.95 -8.56 -4.28
C ASP A 16 6.95 -7.85 -5.23
N GLY A 17 7.30 -6.60 -4.93
CA GLY A 17 8.09 -5.73 -5.80
C GLY A 17 7.25 -4.56 -6.29
N GLY A 18 7.75 -3.34 -6.08
CA GLY A 18 7.00 -2.10 -6.30
C GLY A 18 6.58 -1.82 -7.76
N GLY A 19 6.05 -0.62 -8.00
CA GLY A 19 5.56 -0.18 -9.31
C GLY A 19 4.43 0.84 -9.19
N ASP A 20 3.79 1.16 -10.31
CA ASP A 20 2.67 2.12 -10.35
C ASP A 20 1.30 1.43 -10.17
N VAL A 21 0.36 2.13 -9.52
CA VAL A 21 -1.02 1.68 -9.39
C VAL A 21 -1.92 2.44 -10.36
N ARG A 22 -2.68 1.70 -11.17
CA ARG A 22 -3.70 2.27 -12.08
C ARG A 22 -5.08 1.80 -11.65
N THR A 23 -6.03 2.73 -11.48
CA THR A 23 -7.42 2.37 -11.14
C THR A 23 -8.40 2.96 -12.13
N VAL A 24 -9.46 2.20 -12.42
CA VAL A 24 -10.61 2.67 -13.19
C VAL A 24 -11.85 2.46 -12.34
N ILE A 25 -12.60 3.53 -12.11
CA ILE A 25 -13.87 3.51 -11.41
C ILE A 25 -14.96 3.68 -12.47
N ILE A 26 -15.86 2.71 -12.56
CA ILE A 26 -16.97 2.70 -13.51
C ILE A 26 -18.25 2.82 -12.69
N ASN A 27 -18.92 3.95 -12.82
CA ASN A 27 -20.26 4.17 -12.29
C ASN A 27 -21.25 4.26 -13.47
N ALA A 28 -22.56 4.30 -13.16
CA ALA A 28 -23.61 4.35 -14.19
C ALA A 28 -23.50 5.60 -15.10
N ASP A 29 -22.94 6.66 -14.56
CA ASP A 29 -22.90 8.02 -15.08
C ASP A 29 -21.51 8.44 -15.58
N VAL A 30 -20.44 7.98 -14.91
CA VAL A 30 -19.07 8.42 -15.21
C VAL A 30 -18.05 7.31 -15.08
N VAL A 31 -17.01 7.41 -15.92
CA VAL A 31 -15.78 6.62 -15.81
C VAL A 31 -14.63 7.53 -15.38
N THR A 32 -14.02 7.20 -14.25
CA THR A 32 -12.85 7.91 -13.71
C THR A 32 -11.61 7.02 -13.77
N ARG A 33 -10.53 7.54 -14.35
CA ARG A 33 -9.23 6.84 -14.43
C ARG A 33 -8.23 7.56 -13.54
N ASN A 34 -7.53 6.83 -12.68
CA ASN A 34 -6.52 7.38 -11.79
C ASN A 34 -5.19 6.64 -11.98
N PHE A 35 -4.10 7.37 -11.75
CA PHE A 35 -2.73 6.89 -11.83
C PHE A 35 -1.99 7.33 -10.56
N TYR A 36 -1.38 6.38 -9.87
CA TYR A 36 -0.58 6.62 -8.66
C TYR A 36 0.81 6.06 -8.91
N THR A 37 1.82 6.92 -8.85
CA THR A 37 3.21 6.51 -9.04
C THR A 37 3.71 5.70 -7.84
N GLY A 38 4.57 4.71 -8.07
CA GLY A 38 5.18 3.90 -7.01
C GLY A 38 6.02 4.72 -6.01
N ASP A 39 6.54 5.87 -6.44
CA ASP A 39 7.30 6.82 -5.62
C ASP A 39 6.41 7.74 -4.76
N SER A 40 5.09 7.72 -4.97
CA SER A 40 4.17 8.48 -4.12
C SER A 40 4.24 7.94 -2.69
N PRO A 41 4.20 8.83 -1.66
CA PRO A 41 4.38 8.41 -0.27
C PRO A 41 3.42 7.26 0.11
N PRO A 42 3.91 6.26 0.85
CA PRO A 42 3.22 4.98 0.97
C PRO A 42 1.93 5.11 1.79
N LEU A 43 0.79 4.96 1.13
CA LEU A 43 -0.55 4.88 1.76
C LEU A 43 -0.71 3.67 2.70
N TRP A 44 0.21 2.69 2.62
CA TRP A 44 0.22 1.49 3.44
C TRP A 44 1.01 1.63 4.75
N ARG A 45 1.83 2.69 4.90
CA ARG A 45 2.68 2.89 6.08
C ARG A 45 1.96 3.62 7.22
N GLU A 46 0.85 4.29 6.92
CA GLU A 46 -0.05 4.85 7.94
C GLU A 46 -0.83 3.72 8.64
N GLY A 47 -0.39 3.37 9.85
CA GLY A 47 -1.15 2.56 10.82
C GLY A 47 -0.63 1.15 11.13
N LEU A 48 0.53 0.76 10.61
CA LEU A 48 1.24 -0.38 11.16
C LEU A 48 2.22 0.15 12.21
N GLU A 49 1.79 0.17 13.47
CA GLU A 49 2.75 0.19 14.58
C GLU A 49 3.82 -0.86 14.27
N PRO A 50 5.12 -0.54 14.40
CA PRO A 50 6.17 -1.53 14.27
C PRO A 50 5.86 -2.62 15.29
N HIS A 51 5.28 -3.73 14.85
CA HIS A 51 5.08 -4.85 15.72
C HIS A 51 6.49 -5.37 15.98
N SER A 52 6.93 -5.24 17.23
CA SER A 52 8.18 -5.83 17.69
C SER A 52 8.04 -7.34 17.54
N SER A 53 8.39 -7.84 16.37
CA SER A 53 8.43 -9.28 16.13
C SER A 53 9.46 -9.90 17.08
N LEU A 54 9.21 -11.13 17.53
CA LEU A 54 10.17 -11.89 18.33
C LEU A 54 11.55 -11.98 17.65
N LEU A 55 11.59 -11.92 16.31
CA LEU A 55 12.84 -11.84 15.53
C LEU A 55 13.62 -10.52 15.73
N GLY A 56 12.94 -9.40 15.98
CA GLY A 56 13.59 -8.12 16.28
C GLY A 56 14.21 -8.06 17.68
N GLN A 57 13.65 -8.80 18.64
CA GLN A 57 14.17 -8.86 20.01
C GLN A 57 15.44 -9.71 20.10
N ALA A 58 15.56 -10.77 19.28
CA ALA A 58 16.73 -11.65 19.26
C ALA A 58 18.01 -10.97 18.72
N VAL A 59 17.90 -9.84 18.02
CA VAL A 59 19.03 -9.10 17.44
C VAL A 59 19.60 -8.06 18.42
N LEU A 60 18.83 -7.66 19.44
CA LEU A 60 19.24 -6.63 20.42
C LEU A 60 19.87 -7.22 21.70
N SER A 61 20.00 -8.55 21.81
CA SER A 61 20.60 -9.23 22.95
C SER A 61 22.04 -9.72 22.69
N ARG A 62 22.80 -9.01 21.85
CA ARG A 62 24.25 -9.23 21.65
C ARG A 62 25.02 -7.94 21.85
#